data_AF-A0A964Z2L2-F1
#
_entry.id   AF-A0A964Z2L2-F1
#
_cell.length_a   1.000
_cell.length_b   1.000
_cell.length_c   1.000
_cell.angle_alpha   90.00
_cell.angle_beta   90.00
_cell.angle_gamma   90.00
#
_symmetry.space_group_name_H-M   'P 1'
#
loop_
_entity.id
_entity.type
_entity.pdbx_description
1 polymer ?
#
loop_
_entity_poly.entity_id
_entity_poly.type
_entity_poly.pdbx_seq_one_letter_code
_entity_poly.pdbx_strand_id
1 'polypeptide(L)'
;MKDQKKPNLGKTKIKVIDKNYDWGVYVWKKSNGKWFTDGQGNVLNIPAMKGDIAKIAELKSAAAHYGEPDGEAIFFAGLNRISDEEYAEQQERMRQGLIPNLNDLGAVHAAQQTIKRYGAQD
;
A
#
# COMPACT_ATOMS: atom_id res chain seq x y z
N MET A 1 -48.00 14.06 -3.56
CA MET A 1 -46.74 13.34 -3.24
C MET A 1 -45.60 14.34 -3.39
N LYS A 2 -44.74 14.50 -2.37
CA LYS A 2 -43.63 15.46 -2.39
C LYS A 2 -42.45 14.85 -3.14
N ASP A 3 -42.04 15.49 -4.24
CA ASP A 3 -40.82 15.17 -4.97
C ASP A 3 -39.59 15.40 -4.08
N GLN A 4 -38.99 14.31 -3.59
CA GLN A 4 -37.70 14.37 -2.92
C GLN A 4 -36.60 14.62 -3.96
N LYS A 5 -36.17 15.88 -4.08
CA LYS A 5 -34.94 16.27 -4.78
C LYS A 5 -33.76 15.49 -4.20
N LYS A 6 -33.16 14.60 -5.00
CA LYS A 6 -31.88 13.95 -4.68
C LYS A 6 -30.82 15.04 -4.47
N PRO A 7 -29.97 14.96 -3.42
CA PRO A 7 -28.94 15.97 -3.21
C PRO A 7 -27.95 15.92 -4.39
N ASN A 8 -27.76 17.06 -5.04
CA ASN A 8 -26.69 17.25 -6.01
C ASN A 8 -25.36 17.20 -5.25
N LEU A 9 -24.75 16.02 -5.18
CA LEU A 9 -23.35 15.87 -4.79
C LEU A 9 -22.53 16.64 -5.84
N GLY A 10 -22.12 17.87 -5.49
CA GLY A 10 -21.25 18.69 -6.33
C GLY A 10 -19.99 17.91 -6.71
N LYS A 11 -19.42 18.18 -7.89
CA LYS A 11 -18.24 17.48 -8.42
C LYS A 11 -17.14 17.43 -7.36
N THR A 12 -16.97 16.30 -6.69
CA THR A 12 -15.88 16.07 -5.75
C THR A 12 -14.58 16.19 -6.53
N LYS A 13 -13.80 17.25 -6.25
CA LYS A 13 -12.47 17.43 -6.84
C LYS A 13 -11.52 16.47 -6.12
N ILE A 14 -11.46 15.22 -6.57
CA ILE A 14 -10.45 14.27 -6.12
C ILE A 14 -9.11 14.72 -6.69
N LYS A 15 -8.18 15.15 -5.82
CA LYS A 15 -6.79 15.38 -6.20
C LYS A 15 -6.01 14.12 -5.84
N VAL A 16 -5.69 13.30 -6.84
CA VAL A 16 -4.74 12.19 -6.67
C VAL A 16 -3.35 12.81 -6.52
N ILE A 17 -2.67 12.51 -5.43
CA ILE A 17 -1.28 12.89 -5.22
C ILE A 17 -0.45 11.65 -5.53
N ASP A 18 0.31 11.69 -6.61
CA ASP A 18 1.22 10.60 -6.94
C ASP A 18 2.34 10.55 -5.90
N LYS A 19 2.46 9.40 -5.24
CA LYS A 19 3.55 9.09 -4.31
C LYS A 19 4.80 8.79 -5.13
N ASN A 20 5.52 9.83 -5.56
CA ASN A 20 6.80 9.70 -6.28
C ASN A 20 7.96 9.41 -5.32
N TYR A 21 7.85 8.33 -4.55
CA TYR A 21 8.98 7.84 -3.75
C TYR A 21 9.87 6.94 -4.61
N ASP A 22 11.18 7.15 -4.50
CA ASP A 22 12.17 6.28 -5.15
C ASP A 22 12.30 4.94 -4.42
N TRP A 23 11.94 4.88 -3.13
CA TRP A 23 11.94 3.65 -2.35
C TRP A 23 10.58 2.95 -2.40
N GLY A 24 10.59 1.62 -2.31
CA GLY A 24 9.37 0.82 -2.28
C GLY A 24 9.64 -0.68 -2.35
N VAL A 25 8.68 -1.41 -2.91
CA VAL A 25 8.75 -2.87 -3.05
C VAL A 25 8.44 -3.27 -4.48
N TYR A 26 9.27 -4.14 -5.05
CA TYR A 26 8.95 -4.87 -6.26
C TYR A 26 8.17 -6.13 -5.93
N VAL A 27 7.09 -6.38 -6.68
CA VAL A 27 6.21 -7.53 -6.51
C VAL A 27 6.13 -8.29 -7.82
N TRP A 28 6.23 -9.62 -7.78
CA TRP A 28 6.16 -10.44 -8.98
C TRP A 28 4.72 -10.68 -9.44
N LYS A 29 4.42 -10.29 -10.66
CA LYS A 29 3.15 -10.53 -11.34
C LYS A 29 3.35 -11.59 -12.40
N LYS A 30 2.58 -12.66 -12.34
CA LYS A 30 2.65 -13.77 -13.28
C LYS A 30 2.11 -13.37 -14.65
N SER A 31 2.46 -14.13 -15.69
CA SER A 31 1.98 -13.94 -17.06
C SER A 31 0.45 -13.94 -17.19
N ASN A 32 -0.24 -14.70 -16.32
CA ASN A 32 -1.71 -14.72 -16.23
C ASN A 32 -2.32 -13.49 -15.55
N GLY A 33 -1.52 -12.50 -15.18
CA GLY A 33 -1.93 -11.25 -14.56
C GLY A 33 -2.15 -11.30 -13.04
N LYS A 34 -2.05 -12.48 -12.41
CA LYS A 34 -2.18 -12.63 -10.95
C LYS A 34 -0.85 -12.42 -10.25
N TRP A 35 -0.89 -12.04 -8.98
CA TRP A 35 0.29 -11.98 -8.13
C TRP A 35 0.85 -13.38 -7.87
N PHE A 36 2.17 -13.49 -7.78
CA PHE A 36 2.80 -14.74 -7.38
C PHE A 36 2.74 -14.87 -5.85
N THR A 37 1.87 -15.75 -5.36
CA THR A 37 1.67 -15.99 -3.93
C THR A 37 2.02 -17.41 -3.52
N ASP A 38 2.26 -17.58 -2.21
CA ASP A 38 2.56 -18.87 -1.57
C ASP A 38 1.31 -19.68 -1.15
N GLY A 39 0.11 -19.16 -1.44
CA GLY A 39 -1.17 -19.74 -1.01
C GLY A 39 -1.63 -19.36 0.40
N GLN A 40 -0.77 -18.76 1.23
CA GLN A 40 -1.11 -18.20 2.54
C GLN A 40 -1.39 -16.69 2.48
N GLY A 41 -1.23 -16.10 1.30
CA GLY A 41 -1.48 -14.67 1.05
C GLY A 41 -0.21 -13.84 1.00
N ASN A 42 0.96 -14.44 1.20
CA ASN A 42 2.23 -13.73 1.01
C ASN A 42 2.55 -13.68 -0.47
N VAL A 43 2.97 -12.50 -0.93
CA VAL A 43 3.33 -12.28 -2.33
C VAL A 43 4.85 -12.29 -2.45
N LEU A 44 5.38 -12.93 -3.50
CA LEU A 44 6.80 -12.88 -3.82
C LEU A 44 7.21 -11.44 -4.14
N ASN A 45 8.07 -10.87 -3.30
CA ASN A 45 8.44 -9.47 -3.36
C ASN A 45 9.86 -9.22 -2.85
N ILE A 46 10.43 -8.06 -3.23
CA ILE A 46 11.72 -7.59 -2.74
C ILE A 46 11.70 -6.05 -2.53
N PRO A 47 12.07 -5.54 -1.35
CA PRO A 47 12.27 -4.11 -1.15
C PRO A 47 13.47 -3.61 -1.95
N ALA A 48 13.30 -2.50 -2.66
CA ALA A 48 14.36 -1.89 -3.45
C ALA A 48 14.05 -0.42 -3.80
N MET A 49 15.03 0.25 -4.41
CA MET A 49 14.80 1.51 -5.11
C MET A 49 14.22 1.25 -6.50
N LYS A 50 13.43 2.20 -7.00
CA LYS A 50 12.88 2.18 -8.34
C LYS A 50 14.02 2.14 -9.36
N GLY A 51 13.98 1.14 -10.23
CA GLY A 51 14.97 0.91 -11.27
C GLY A 51 16.20 0.11 -10.81
N ASP A 52 16.21 -0.46 -9.60
CA ASP A 52 17.29 -1.33 -9.15
C ASP A 52 17.30 -2.66 -9.95
N ILE A 53 18.14 -2.69 -10.99
CA ILE A 53 18.25 -3.81 -11.93
C ILE A 53 18.70 -5.09 -11.20
N ALA A 54 19.59 -4.97 -10.21
CA ALA A 54 20.09 -6.12 -9.48
C ALA A 54 18.96 -6.79 -8.68
N LYS A 55 18.15 -5.98 -7.99
CA LYS A 55 16.99 -6.49 -7.23
C LYS A 55 15.89 -7.05 -8.11
N ILE A 56 15.64 -6.44 -9.28
CA ILE A 56 14.71 -6.99 -10.28
C ILE A 56 15.20 -8.34 -10.80
N ALA A 57 16.49 -8.47 -11.10
CA ALA A 57 17.08 -9.72 -11.57
C ALA A 57 17.03 -10.82 -10.50
N GLU A 58 17.29 -10.47 -9.23
CA GLU A 58 17.16 -11.36 -8.08
C GLU A 58 15.71 -11.87 -7.94
N LEU A 59 14.73 -10.97 -8.02
CA LEU A 59 13.30 -11.32 -7.96
C LEU A 59 12.89 -12.26 -9.11
N LYS A 60 13.34 -11.96 -10.34
CA LYS A 60 13.10 -12.81 -11.51
C LYS A 60 13.72 -14.20 -11.33
N SER A 61 14.93 -14.26 -10.80
CA SER A 61 15.64 -15.53 -10.56
C SER A 61 14.92 -16.38 -9.51
N ALA A 62 14.42 -15.75 -8.44
CA ALA A 62 13.59 -16.41 -7.45
C ALA A 62 12.28 -16.93 -8.07
N ALA A 63 11.60 -16.12 -8.88
CA ALA A 63 10.37 -16.54 -9.55
C ALA A 63 10.58 -17.72 -10.52
N ALA A 64 11.69 -17.71 -11.26
CA ALA A 64 12.08 -18.80 -12.14
C ALA A 64 12.39 -20.09 -11.36
N HIS A 65 13.07 -19.98 -10.21
CA HIS A 65 13.34 -21.12 -9.33
C HIS A 65 12.06 -21.82 -8.86
N TYR A 66 10.99 -21.04 -8.59
CA TYR A 66 9.68 -21.56 -8.20
C TYR A 66 8.73 -21.86 -9.39
N GLY A 67 9.24 -21.85 -10.63
CA GLY A 67 8.51 -22.32 -11.81
C GLY A 67 7.62 -21.28 -12.51
N GLU A 68 7.74 -19.99 -12.18
CA GLU A 68 6.94 -18.91 -12.80
C GLU A 68 7.84 -17.81 -13.42
N PRO A 69 8.73 -18.16 -14.39
CA PRO A 69 9.74 -17.25 -14.95
C PRO A 69 9.16 -16.14 -15.86
N ASP A 70 7.97 -16.35 -16.42
CA ASP A 70 7.38 -15.52 -17.49
C ASP A 70 6.58 -14.31 -16.97
N GLY A 71 6.80 -13.94 -15.72
CA GLY A 71 6.18 -12.77 -15.10
C GLY A 71 6.94 -11.46 -15.29
N GLU A 72 6.47 -10.44 -14.59
CA GLU A 72 7.05 -9.10 -14.54
C GLU A 72 7.17 -8.59 -13.10
N ALA A 73 8.18 -7.76 -12.84
CA ALA A 73 8.36 -7.09 -11.57
C ALA A 73 7.63 -5.74 -11.57
N ILE A 74 6.61 -5.58 -10.72
CA ILE A 74 5.84 -4.34 -10.57
C ILE A 74 6.32 -3.57 -9.35
N PHE A 75 6.65 -2.29 -9.53
CA PHE A 75 7.12 -1.43 -8.43
C PHE A 75 5.96 -0.72 -7.74
N PHE A 76 5.91 -0.83 -6.41
CA PHE A 76 5.00 -0.07 -5.55
C PHE A 76 5.78 0.90 -4.68
N ALA A 77 5.67 2.19 -5.01
CA ALA A 77 6.36 3.26 -4.30
C ALA A 77 5.80 3.45 -2.88
N GLY A 78 6.70 3.64 -1.92
CA GLY A 78 6.33 3.96 -0.55
C GLY A 78 5.73 2.80 0.26
N LEU A 79 5.78 1.56 -0.25
CA LEU A 79 5.40 0.36 0.50
C LEU A 79 6.61 -0.27 1.18
N ASN A 80 6.36 -0.94 2.31
CA ASN A 80 7.34 -1.77 3.02
C ASN A 80 6.70 -3.12 3.35
N ARG A 81 7.57 -4.13 3.57
CA ARG A 81 7.15 -5.40 4.17
C ARG A 81 6.78 -5.19 5.64
N ILE A 82 5.88 -6.02 6.11
CA ILE A 82 5.52 -6.12 7.52
C ILE A 82 5.53 -7.60 7.92
N SER A 83 5.80 -7.88 9.19
CA SER A 83 5.60 -9.19 9.77
C SER A 83 4.13 -9.43 10.12
N ASP A 84 3.77 -10.68 10.41
CA ASP A 84 2.42 -11.03 10.89
C ASP A 84 2.11 -10.38 12.24
N GLU A 85 3.12 -10.19 13.09
CA GLU A 85 3.00 -9.52 14.39
C GLU A 85 2.74 -8.02 14.21
N GLU A 86 3.53 -7.36 13.35
CA GLU A 86 3.32 -5.95 13.00
C GLU A 86 1.93 -5.74 12.38
N TYR A 87 1.48 -6.69 11.54
CA TYR A 87 0.14 -6.65 10.98
C TYR A 87 -0.94 -6.76 12.07
N ALA A 88 -0.81 -7.69 13.01
CA ALA A 88 -1.75 -7.86 14.11
C ALA A 88 -1.84 -6.61 15.00
N GLU A 89 -0.69 -6.00 15.31
CA GLU A 89 -0.63 -4.74 16.05
C GLU A 89 -1.30 -3.60 15.29
N GLN A 90 -1.02 -3.45 13.99
CA GLN A 90 -1.65 -2.42 13.16
C GLN A 90 -3.17 -2.57 13.10
N GLN A 91 -3.68 -3.81 13.00
CA GLN A 91 -5.10 -4.11 13.04
C GLN A 91 -5.72 -3.74 14.39
N GLU A 92 -5.07 -4.06 15.50
CA GLU A 92 -5.55 -3.70 16.83
C GLU A 92 -5.59 -2.19 17.04
N ARG A 93 -4.53 -1.47 16.65
CA ARG A 93 -4.48 -0.02 16.69
C ARG A 93 -5.62 0.60 15.89
N MET A 94 -5.89 0.06 14.70
CA MET A 94 -7.01 0.50 13.87
C MET A 94 -8.36 0.29 14.59
N ARG A 95 -8.56 -0.87 15.24
CA ARG A 95 -9.77 -1.14 16.04
C ARG A 95 -9.93 -0.17 17.22
N GLN A 96 -8.81 0.25 17.81
CA GLN A 96 -8.78 1.25 18.89
C GLN A 96 -8.93 2.70 18.40
N GLY A 97 -9.10 2.94 17.09
CA GLY A 97 -9.18 4.29 16.51
C GLY A 97 -7.84 5.03 16.46
N LEU A 98 -6.73 4.33 16.69
CA LEU A 98 -5.38 4.87 16.60
C LEU A 98 -4.87 4.78 15.16
N ILE A 99 -3.85 5.59 14.86
CA ILE A 99 -3.11 5.46 13.59
C ILE A 99 -2.48 4.06 13.57
N PRO A 100 -2.78 3.21 12.56
CA PRO A 100 -2.30 1.83 12.52
C PRO A 100 -0.78 1.75 12.51
N ASN A 101 -0.13 2.56 11.67
CA ASN A 101 1.33 2.62 11.53
C ASN A 101 1.84 4.05 11.68
N LEU A 102 2.69 4.30 12.68
CA LEU A 102 3.29 5.62 12.92
C LEU A 102 4.37 6.00 11.90
N ASN A 103 4.91 5.02 11.17
CA ASN A 103 5.85 5.26 10.08
C ASN A 103 5.14 5.69 8.78
N ASP A 104 3.79 5.63 8.73
CA ASP A 104 3.02 6.30 7.68
C ASP A 104 2.93 7.80 8.00
N LEU A 105 3.98 8.52 7.61
CA LEU A 105 4.08 9.97 7.82
C LEU A 105 2.90 10.73 7.20
N GLY A 106 2.27 10.20 6.14
CA GLY A 106 1.08 10.80 5.55
C GLY A 106 -0.13 10.72 6.48
N ALA A 107 -0.35 9.56 7.09
CA ALA A 107 -1.39 9.35 8.09
C ALA A 107 -1.16 10.19 9.35
N VAL A 108 0.09 10.23 9.85
CA VAL A 108 0.47 11.07 11.00
C VAL A 108 0.26 12.54 10.72
N HIS A 109 0.69 13.02 9.54
CA HIS A 109 0.48 14.41 9.14
C HIS A 109 -1.02 14.74 9.06
N ALA A 110 -1.84 13.87 8.47
CA ALA A 110 -3.29 14.08 8.38
C ALA A 110 -3.94 14.15 9.77
N ALA A 111 -3.53 13.30 10.71
CA ALA A 111 -4.00 13.34 12.09
C ALA A 111 -3.58 14.65 12.79
N GLN A 112 -2.32 15.07 12.64
CA GLN A 112 -1.84 16.35 13.18
C GLN A 112 -2.63 17.55 12.64
N GLN A 113 -2.92 17.58 11.34
CA GLN A 113 -3.72 18.66 10.74
C GLN A 113 -5.16 18.67 11.26
N THR A 114 -5.72 17.49 11.50
CA THR A 114 -7.07 17.34 12.06
C THR A 114 -7.13 17.91 13.47
N ILE A 115 -6.16 17.54 14.33
CA ILE A 115 -6.02 18.06 15.70
C ILE A 115 -5.81 19.58 15.67
N LYS A 116 -4.95 20.09 14.78
CA LYS A 116 -4.70 21.54 14.64
C LYS A 116 -5.97 22.31 14.25
N ARG A 117 -6.86 21.70 13.47
CA ARG A 117 -8.08 22.35 12.98
C ARG A 117 -9.25 22.28 13.97
N TYR A 118 -9.40 21.19 14.70
CA TYR A 118 -10.58 20.92 15.52
C TYR A 118 -10.29 20.79 17.02
N GLY A 119 -9.03 20.84 17.43
CA GLY A 119 -8.60 20.53 18.81
C GLY A 119 -8.40 19.02 19.03
N ALA A 120 -7.78 18.66 20.15
CA ALA A 120 -7.81 17.28 20.64
C ALA A 120 -9.12 17.09 21.42
N GLN A 121 -9.75 15.91 21.30
CA GLN A 121 -10.81 15.52 22.22
C GLN A 121 -10.14 15.03 23.50
N ASP A 122 -10.45 15.69 24.63
CA ASP A 122 -10.00 15.33 25.97
C ASP A 122 -10.71 14.06 26.49
#